data_AF-A0A978S1J4-F1
#
_entry.id   AF-A0A978S1J4-F1
#
_cell.length_a   1.000
_cell.length_b   1.000
_cell.length_c   1.000
_cell.angle_alpha   90.00
_cell.angle_beta   90.00
_cell.angle_gamma   90.00
#
_symmetry.space_group_name_H-M   'P 1'
#
loop_
_entity.id
_entity.type
_entity.pdbx_description
1 polymer ?
#
loop_
_entity_poly.entity_id
_entity_poly.type
_entity_poly.pdbx_seq_one_letter_code
_entity_poly.pdbx_strand_id
1 'polypeptide(L)'
;MFNSHPRLQTLPQGRLQEREAPPEREDCPIAASGQGLGISLTPLIPVEGWGKTASESPTVWVYVSYNNGAGETTITGEISLEERDTNRRLPPGKVSISLPTQSGAFPIHFTSALAPNTWYRWYLVVDCSTPDSGETTSVLSVEGLIYPEAISTLPATPQDRLQFYAEDGFWDDAINEAGEIYCSQPNDANLADWESLLKYGKLLNEVNPELLICPTKLHAVE
;
A
#
# COMPACT_ATOMS: atom_id res chain seq x y z
N MET A 1 -47.17 -17.43 -28.14
CA MET A 1 -47.04 -16.11 -28.79
C MET A 1 -45.67 -15.55 -28.41
N PHE A 2 -44.81 -15.31 -29.41
CA PHE A 2 -43.49 -14.63 -29.42
C PHE A 2 -42.45 -15.12 -28.38
N ASN A 3 -41.35 -15.84 -28.65
CA ASN A 3 -40.47 -16.05 -29.81
C ASN A 3 -39.98 -14.80 -30.55
N SER A 4 -38.77 -14.32 -30.17
CA SER A 4 -37.75 -13.79 -31.07
C SER A 4 -36.45 -13.43 -30.32
N HIS A 5 -35.46 -14.33 -30.34
CA HIS A 5 -34.04 -13.96 -30.21
C HIS A 5 -33.51 -13.67 -31.64
N PRO A 6 -32.74 -12.59 -31.86
CA PRO A 6 -32.23 -12.27 -33.19
C PRO A 6 -31.08 -13.21 -33.61
N ARG A 7 -31.15 -13.65 -34.87
CA ARG A 7 -30.12 -14.43 -35.58
C ARG A 7 -28.78 -13.69 -35.60
N LEU A 8 -27.72 -14.32 -35.11
CA LEU A 8 -26.36 -13.98 -35.48
C LEU A 8 -26.12 -14.46 -36.92
N GLN A 9 -25.83 -13.52 -37.81
CA GLN A 9 -25.36 -13.79 -39.17
C GLN A 9 -23.86 -14.12 -39.10
N THR A 10 -23.46 -15.22 -39.73
CA THR A 10 -22.06 -15.63 -39.87
C THR A 10 -21.37 -14.79 -40.95
N LEU A 11 -20.30 -14.08 -40.57
CA LEU A 11 -19.40 -13.39 -41.50
C LEU A 11 -18.34 -14.35 -42.07
N PRO A 12 -17.86 -14.12 -43.32
CA PRO A 12 -16.99 -15.05 -44.03
C PRO A 12 -15.58 -15.09 -43.44
N GLN A 13 -15.01 -16.31 -43.34
CA GLN A 13 -13.63 -16.53 -42.89
C GLN A 13 -12.62 -16.01 -43.94
N GLY A 14 -12.11 -14.80 -43.70
CA GLY A 14 -10.87 -14.31 -44.29
C GLY A 14 -9.67 -14.78 -43.47
N ARG A 15 -8.68 -15.38 -44.14
CA ARG A 15 -7.44 -15.90 -43.57
C ARG A 15 -6.56 -14.74 -43.09
N LEU A 16 -6.63 -14.41 -41.79
CA LEU A 16 -5.70 -13.48 -41.15
C LEU A 16 -4.50 -14.31 -40.63
N GLN A 17 -3.29 -13.91 -41.04
CA GLN A 17 -2.08 -14.36 -40.37
C GLN A 17 -2.15 -13.93 -38.91
N GLU A 18 -2.05 -14.89 -37.99
CA GLU A 18 -1.80 -14.64 -36.58
C GLU A 18 -0.52 -13.80 -36.46
N ARG A 19 -0.70 -12.50 -36.22
CA ARG A 19 0.31 -11.76 -35.48
C ARG A 19 0.13 -12.19 -34.04
N GLU A 20 1.10 -12.93 -33.51
CA GLU A 20 1.21 -13.18 -32.08
C GLU A 20 1.03 -11.84 -31.36
N ALA A 21 -0.02 -11.78 -30.53
CA ALA A 21 -0.15 -10.71 -29.57
C ALA A 21 1.09 -10.74 -28.66
N PRO A 22 1.62 -9.59 -28.23
CA PRO A 22 2.57 -9.59 -27.12
C PRO A 22 1.94 -10.38 -25.97
N PRO A 23 2.71 -11.16 -25.20
CA PRO A 23 2.14 -11.85 -24.05
C PRO A 23 1.41 -10.81 -23.19
N GLU A 24 0.11 -11.03 -23.00
CA GLU A 24 -0.69 -10.32 -22.03
C GLU A 24 0.09 -10.39 -20.72
N ARG A 25 0.47 -9.22 -20.18
CA ARG A 25 1.00 -9.16 -18.83
C ARG A 25 -0.11 -9.71 -17.97
N GLU A 26 0.10 -10.90 -17.40
CA GLU A 26 -0.83 -11.48 -16.45
C GLU A 26 -1.17 -10.40 -15.43
N ASP A 27 -2.46 -10.06 -15.37
CA ASP A 27 -3.02 -9.16 -14.38
C ASP A 27 -2.52 -9.59 -13.01
N CYS A 28 -1.71 -8.75 -12.35
CA CYS A 28 -1.55 -8.87 -10.91
C CYS A 28 -2.92 -8.57 -10.29
N PRO A 29 -3.53 -9.51 -9.54
CA PRO A 29 -4.74 -9.18 -8.79
C PRO A 29 -4.42 -8.06 -7.81
N ILE A 30 -5.37 -7.13 -7.71
CA ILE A 30 -5.40 -6.05 -6.72
C ILE A 30 -5.21 -6.69 -5.34
N ALA A 31 -4.20 -6.21 -4.60
CA ALA A 31 -3.68 -6.73 -3.33
C ALA A 31 -3.01 -8.12 -3.42
N ALA A 32 -1.73 -8.17 -3.79
CA ALA A 32 -0.92 -9.37 -3.62
C ALA A 32 0.46 -8.99 -3.08
N SER A 33 0.77 -9.50 -1.90
CA SER A 33 2.12 -9.55 -1.37
C SER A 33 3.13 -9.97 -2.45
N GLY A 34 4.16 -9.17 -2.68
CA GLY A 34 5.25 -9.55 -3.57
C GLY A 34 6.24 -10.47 -2.86
N GLN A 35 6.69 -11.56 -3.49
CA GLN A 35 7.73 -12.45 -2.94
C GLN A 35 8.94 -12.49 -3.87
N GLY A 36 10.13 -12.17 -3.35
CA GLY A 36 11.40 -12.22 -4.08
C GLY A 36 12.54 -12.33 -3.08
N LEU A 37 13.57 -13.14 -3.33
CA LEU A 37 14.75 -13.33 -2.44
C LEU A 37 14.47 -13.53 -0.93
N GLY A 38 13.32 -14.09 -0.56
CA GLY A 38 12.94 -14.24 0.85
C GLY A 38 12.53 -12.94 1.54
N ILE A 39 12.25 -11.87 0.81
CA ILE A 39 11.52 -10.68 1.30
C ILE A 39 10.06 -10.75 0.84
N SER A 40 9.14 -10.28 1.69
CA SER A 40 7.77 -9.96 1.31
C SER A 40 7.35 -8.57 1.77
N LEU A 41 6.44 -7.95 1.01
CA LEU A 41 5.82 -6.66 1.32
C LEU A 41 4.30 -6.80 1.39
N THR A 42 3.71 -6.30 2.47
CA THR A 42 2.26 -6.29 2.68
C THR A 42 1.80 -4.85 2.94
N PRO A 43 1.02 -4.22 2.04
CA PRO A 43 0.45 -2.91 2.32
C PRO A 43 -0.57 -3.02 3.46
N LEU A 44 -0.49 -2.14 4.46
CA LEU A 44 -1.48 -2.10 5.55
C LEU A 44 -2.70 -1.27 5.13
N ILE A 45 -3.36 -1.74 4.09
CA ILE A 45 -4.61 -1.19 3.55
C ILE A 45 -5.75 -2.16 3.84
N PRO A 46 -7.01 -1.70 3.97
CA PRO A 46 -8.12 -2.59 4.24
C PRO A 46 -8.45 -3.40 2.97
N VAL A 47 -9.28 -4.43 3.10
CA VAL A 47 -9.63 -5.35 2.00
C VAL A 47 -10.24 -4.64 0.78
N GLU A 48 -10.85 -3.48 0.98
CA GLU A 48 -11.38 -2.63 -0.08
C GLU A 48 -10.29 -2.02 -0.98
N GLY A 49 -9.02 -2.02 -0.52
CA GLY A 49 -7.85 -1.50 -1.24
C GLY A 49 -7.68 0.01 -1.19
N TRP A 50 -8.44 0.70 -0.33
CA TRP A 50 -8.39 2.16 -0.19
C TRP A 50 -8.81 2.65 1.20
N GLY A 51 -8.37 3.86 1.55
CA GLY A 51 -8.73 4.55 2.80
C GLY A 51 -9.05 6.03 2.58
N LYS A 52 -9.84 6.62 3.49
CA LYS A 52 -9.89 8.09 3.59
C LYS A 52 -8.70 8.60 4.38
N THR A 53 -8.31 9.85 4.13
CA THR A 53 -7.41 10.60 4.99
C THR A 53 -7.90 12.03 5.24
N ALA A 54 -7.74 12.52 6.46
CA ALA A 54 -7.94 13.91 6.87
C ALA A 54 -6.69 14.76 6.59
N SER A 55 -5.55 14.12 6.41
CA SER A 55 -4.25 14.76 6.20
C SER A 55 -4.08 15.17 4.74
N GLU A 56 -3.64 16.41 4.53
CA GLU A 56 -3.16 16.84 3.21
C GLU A 56 -1.84 16.14 2.83
N SER A 57 -1.09 15.61 3.79
CA SER A 57 0.18 14.91 3.60
C SER A 57 0.14 13.57 4.35
N PRO A 58 -0.53 12.55 3.78
CA PRO A 58 -0.84 11.33 4.51
C PRO A 58 0.39 10.46 4.76
N THR A 59 0.25 9.55 5.71
CA THR A 59 1.20 8.48 5.98
C THR A 59 0.54 7.15 5.65
N VAL A 60 1.18 6.34 4.83
CA VAL A 60 0.76 4.96 4.58
C VAL A 60 1.69 4.01 5.32
N TRP A 61 1.20 2.81 5.62
CA TRP A 61 1.97 1.80 6.33
C TRP A 61 2.17 0.56 5.47
N VAL A 62 3.37 -0.01 5.54
CA VAL A 62 3.73 -1.25 4.86
C VAL A 62 4.42 -2.16 5.86
N TYR A 63 4.13 -3.44 5.81
CA TYR A 63 4.84 -4.48 6.55
C TYR A 63 5.86 -5.15 5.64
N VAL A 64 7.10 -5.24 6.11
CA VAL A 64 8.16 -6.03 5.46
C VAL A 64 8.42 -7.30 6.25
N SER A 65 8.57 -8.43 5.57
CA SER A 65 8.97 -9.71 6.18
C SER A 65 10.21 -10.28 5.51
N TYR A 66 11.05 -10.95 6.29
CA TYR A 66 12.23 -11.67 5.82
C TYR A 66 12.17 -13.15 6.23
N ASN A 67 12.20 -14.08 5.27
CA ASN A 67 11.99 -15.52 5.46
C ASN A 67 13.24 -16.27 5.97
N ASN A 68 14.46 -15.70 5.82
CA ASN A 68 15.73 -16.40 6.11
C ASN A 68 16.62 -15.66 7.13
N GLY A 69 16.07 -14.77 7.95
CA GLY A 69 16.82 -13.93 8.89
C GLY A 69 16.67 -12.43 8.59
N ALA A 70 17.24 -11.56 9.43
CA ALA A 70 17.22 -10.11 9.20
C ALA A 70 17.82 -9.78 7.81
N GLY A 71 17.33 -8.70 7.18
CA GLY A 71 17.93 -8.17 5.96
C GLY A 71 19.38 -7.76 6.25
N GLU A 72 20.33 -8.66 6.04
CA GLU A 72 21.78 -8.40 6.21
C GLU A 72 22.26 -7.30 5.27
N THR A 73 21.47 -6.96 4.26
CA THR A 73 21.71 -5.90 3.29
C THR A 73 20.60 -4.86 3.34
N THR A 74 20.98 -3.59 3.15
CA THR A 74 20.03 -2.50 2.95
C THR A 74 19.37 -2.67 1.59
N ILE A 75 18.07 -2.96 1.60
CA ILE A 75 17.25 -3.01 0.39
C ILE A 75 16.67 -1.61 0.16
N THR A 76 16.81 -1.12 -1.07
CA THR A 76 16.27 0.17 -1.49
C THR A 76 15.09 -0.02 -2.43
N GLY A 77 14.11 0.87 -2.32
CA GLY A 77 12.99 0.97 -3.22
C GLY A 77 12.70 2.41 -3.63
N GLU A 78 11.67 2.57 -4.43
CA GLU A 78 11.11 3.85 -4.86
C GLU A 78 9.65 3.91 -4.44
N ILE A 79 9.26 4.96 -3.72
CA ILE A 79 7.87 5.32 -3.47
C ILE A 79 7.44 6.41 -4.45
N SER A 80 6.25 6.32 -5.01
CA SER A 80 5.67 7.39 -5.83
C SER A 80 4.18 7.56 -5.57
N LEU A 81 3.68 8.75 -5.85
CA LEU A 81 2.27 9.12 -5.71
C LEU A 81 1.77 9.74 -7.01
N GLU A 82 0.60 9.31 -7.47
CA GLU A 82 -0.04 9.84 -8.66
C GLU A 82 -1.54 10.06 -8.46
N GLU A 83 -2.07 11.04 -9.18
CA GLU A 83 -3.51 11.27 -9.28
C GLU A 83 -4.14 10.18 -10.17
N ARG A 84 -5.10 9.42 -9.63
CA ARG A 84 -5.62 8.19 -10.25
C ARG A 84 -6.22 8.43 -11.63
N ASP A 85 -7.00 9.51 -11.78
CA ASP A 85 -7.81 9.73 -12.99
C ASP A 85 -6.97 10.25 -14.16
N THR A 86 -5.88 10.98 -13.87
CA THR A 86 -5.00 11.57 -14.88
C THR A 86 -3.67 10.82 -15.04
N ASN A 87 -3.36 9.88 -14.14
CA ASN A 87 -2.04 9.27 -13.97
C ASN A 87 -0.92 10.31 -13.82
N ARG A 88 -1.26 11.51 -13.35
CA ARG A 88 -0.32 12.60 -13.15
C ARG A 88 0.46 12.33 -11.88
N ARG A 89 1.75 11.99 -12.03
CA ARG A 89 2.66 11.84 -10.91
C ARG A 89 2.87 13.18 -10.19
N LEU A 90 2.74 13.17 -8.86
CA LEU A 90 2.93 14.34 -8.03
C LEU A 90 4.43 14.57 -7.75
N PRO A 91 4.87 15.84 -7.59
CA PRO A 91 6.22 16.13 -7.10
C PRO A 91 6.44 15.47 -5.72
N PRO A 92 7.64 14.96 -5.43
CA PRO A 92 8.87 15.04 -6.22
C PRO A 92 9.00 13.97 -7.33
N GLY A 93 8.02 13.09 -7.50
CA GLY A 93 8.06 12.02 -8.49
C GLY A 93 8.23 10.66 -7.86
N LYS A 94 9.39 10.06 -8.08
CA LYS A 94 9.84 8.83 -7.40
C LYS A 94 10.83 9.23 -6.32
N VAL A 95 10.63 8.73 -5.11
CA VAL A 95 11.53 9.00 -3.98
C VAL A 95 12.16 7.71 -3.52
N SER A 96 13.48 7.72 -3.38
CA SER A 96 14.22 6.58 -2.85
C SER A 96 13.89 6.37 -1.37
N ILE A 97 13.63 5.13 -1.00
CA ILE A 97 13.39 4.72 0.39
C ILE A 97 14.24 3.49 0.73
N SER A 98 14.84 3.49 1.91
CA SER A 98 15.50 2.30 2.46
C SER A 98 14.50 1.51 3.29
N LEU A 99 14.36 0.22 3.01
CA LEU A 99 13.52 -0.65 3.81
C LEU A 99 14.19 -0.94 5.16
N PRO A 100 13.40 -1.16 6.23
CA PRO A 100 13.96 -1.59 7.50
C PRO A 100 14.70 -2.92 7.40
N THR A 101 15.82 -3.08 8.09
CA THR A 101 16.61 -4.33 8.07
C THR A 101 15.98 -5.48 8.88
N GLN A 102 14.91 -5.21 9.62
CA GLN A 102 14.17 -6.18 10.40
C GLN A 102 12.73 -6.28 9.92
N SER A 103 12.10 -7.44 10.09
CA SER A 103 10.68 -7.61 9.79
C SER A 103 9.84 -6.69 10.67
N GLY A 104 8.82 -6.08 10.08
CA GLY A 104 7.85 -5.28 10.80
C GLY A 104 7.12 -4.25 9.96
N ALA A 105 6.07 -3.67 10.54
CA ALA A 105 5.30 -2.57 9.97
C ALA A 105 6.03 -1.25 10.16
N PHE A 106 6.16 -0.47 9.09
CA PHE A 106 6.80 0.85 9.11
C PHE A 106 5.98 1.89 8.34
N PRO A 107 6.01 3.16 8.76
CA PRO A 107 5.32 4.25 8.08
C PRO A 107 6.14 4.80 6.91
N ILE A 108 5.43 5.26 5.88
CA ILE A 108 5.96 6.03 4.75
C ILE A 108 5.15 7.32 4.66
N HIS A 109 5.80 8.45 4.94
CA HIS A 109 5.16 9.76 4.95
C HIS A 109 5.30 10.45 3.58
N PHE A 110 4.17 10.88 3.00
CA PHE A 110 4.18 11.69 1.78
C PHE A 110 4.33 13.18 2.11
N THR A 111 5.17 13.88 1.35
CA THR A 111 5.37 15.33 1.49
C THR A 111 4.52 16.14 0.52
N SER A 112 3.92 15.49 -0.48
CA SER A 112 3.03 16.13 -1.46
C SER A 112 1.69 16.45 -0.80
N ALA A 113 1.27 17.72 -0.88
CA ALA A 113 -0.07 18.12 -0.46
C ALA A 113 -1.13 17.57 -1.43
N LEU A 114 -2.14 16.88 -0.89
CA LEU A 114 -3.23 16.26 -1.62
C LEU A 114 -4.47 17.14 -1.60
N ALA A 115 -5.13 17.25 -2.74
CA ALA A 115 -6.37 17.99 -2.84
C ALA A 115 -7.53 17.14 -2.28
N PRO A 116 -8.43 17.74 -1.47
CA PRO A 116 -9.65 17.06 -1.04
C PRO A 116 -10.49 16.54 -2.21
N ASN A 117 -11.18 15.43 -1.98
CA ASN A 117 -12.10 14.79 -2.92
C ASN A 117 -11.47 14.31 -4.23
N THR A 118 -10.15 14.05 -4.23
CA THR A 118 -9.40 13.57 -5.39
C THR A 118 -8.80 12.20 -5.08
N TRP A 119 -8.94 11.24 -6.00
CA TRP A 119 -8.33 9.92 -5.83
C TRP A 119 -6.84 9.92 -6.14
N TYR A 120 -6.05 9.42 -5.22
CA TYR A 120 -4.62 9.21 -5.40
C TYR A 120 -4.28 7.73 -5.33
N ARG A 121 -3.23 7.34 -6.03
CA ARG A 121 -2.64 6.01 -5.96
C ARG A 121 -1.17 6.12 -5.63
N TRP A 122 -0.71 5.34 -4.67
CA TRP A 122 0.70 5.22 -4.35
C TRP A 122 1.25 3.88 -4.79
N TYR A 123 2.54 3.84 -5.09
CA TYR A 123 3.28 2.63 -5.43
C TYR A 123 4.58 2.60 -4.65
N LEU A 124 4.87 1.47 -4.01
CA LEU A 124 6.19 1.14 -3.52
C LEU A 124 6.76 0.05 -4.41
N VAL A 125 7.89 0.34 -5.06
CA VAL A 125 8.60 -0.59 -5.94
C VAL A 125 9.98 -0.85 -5.35
N VAL A 126 10.35 -2.10 -5.15
CA VAL A 126 11.58 -2.50 -4.47
C VAL A 126 12.42 -3.37 -5.40
N ASP A 127 13.68 -3.01 -5.57
CA ASP A 127 14.65 -3.81 -6.30
C ASP A 127 15.17 -4.92 -5.38
N CYS A 128 14.90 -6.16 -5.76
CA CYS A 128 15.34 -7.36 -5.06
C CYS A 128 16.46 -8.06 -5.83
N SER A 129 17.29 -7.34 -6.58
CA SER A 129 18.48 -7.92 -7.23
C SER A 129 19.64 -7.95 -6.25
N THR A 130 20.39 -9.07 -6.16
CA THR A 130 21.67 -9.07 -5.44
C THR A 130 22.80 -8.73 -6.41
N PRO A 131 23.87 -8.04 -5.95
CA PRO A 131 25.01 -7.72 -6.80
C PRO A 131 25.69 -8.95 -7.44
N ASP A 132 25.55 -10.13 -6.82
CA ASP A 132 26.20 -11.37 -7.23
C ASP A 132 25.32 -12.28 -8.11
N SER A 133 24.01 -12.03 -8.23
CA SER A 133 23.14 -12.81 -9.09
C SER A 133 23.20 -12.28 -10.52
N GLY A 134 23.95 -12.97 -11.40
CA GLY A 134 23.99 -12.68 -12.84
C GLY A 134 22.68 -12.93 -13.60
N GLU A 135 21.52 -12.97 -12.92
CA GLU A 135 20.20 -13.24 -13.49
C GLU A 135 19.18 -12.16 -13.11
N THR A 136 18.25 -11.95 -14.05
CA THR A 136 17.06 -11.07 -14.09
C THR A 136 16.71 -10.26 -12.84
N THR A 137 16.60 -8.94 -13.02
CA THR A 137 16.03 -8.00 -12.05
C THR A 137 14.72 -8.53 -11.48
N SER A 138 14.70 -8.89 -10.19
CA SER A 138 13.46 -9.23 -9.50
C SER A 138 12.94 -7.98 -8.80
N VAL A 139 11.72 -7.58 -9.12
CA VAL A 139 11.09 -6.36 -8.60
C VAL A 139 9.84 -6.74 -7.82
N LEU A 140 9.71 -6.22 -6.60
CA LEU A 140 8.48 -6.33 -5.82
C LEU A 140 7.74 -5.00 -5.86
N SER A 141 6.43 -5.04 -6.06
CA SER A 141 5.60 -3.84 -6.05
C SER A 141 4.35 -4.04 -5.24
N VAL A 142 4.04 -3.07 -4.39
CA VAL A 142 2.74 -2.96 -3.69
C VAL A 142 2.17 -1.56 -3.92
N GLU A 143 0.85 -1.46 -3.92
CA GLU A 143 0.13 -0.21 -4.19
C GLU A 143 -1.10 -0.07 -3.29
N GLY A 144 -1.65 1.13 -3.24
CA GLY A 144 -2.91 1.42 -2.55
C GLY A 144 -3.52 2.73 -3.02
N LEU A 145 -4.79 2.93 -2.68
CA LEU A 145 -5.55 4.15 -3.02
C LEU A 145 -5.83 5.00 -1.78
N ILE A 146 -5.75 6.32 -1.94
CA ILE A 146 -6.00 7.31 -0.89
C ILE A 146 -7.08 8.27 -1.36
N TYR A 147 -8.00 8.62 -0.46
CA TYR A 147 -9.04 9.61 -0.70
C TYR A 147 -9.03 10.70 0.39
N PRO A 148 -8.44 11.89 0.13
CA PRO A 148 -8.42 12.96 1.10
C PRO A 148 -9.81 13.59 1.27
N GLU A 149 -10.27 13.71 2.50
CA GLU A 149 -11.55 14.30 2.88
C GLU A 149 -11.34 15.27 4.05
N ALA A 150 -11.77 16.52 3.87
CA ALA A 150 -11.55 17.56 4.86
C ALA A 150 -12.42 17.34 6.11
N ILE A 151 -11.81 17.46 7.29
CA ILE A 151 -12.49 17.36 8.58
C ILE A 151 -12.55 18.73 9.24
N SER A 152 -13.72 19.10 9.76
CA SER A 152 -13.93 20.43 10.35
C SER A 152 -13.39 20.54 11.78
N THR A 153 -13.47 19.47 12.56
CA THR A 153 -13.02 19.42 13.95
C THR A 153 -12.52 18.03 14.28
N LEU A 154 -11.37 17.95 14.97
CA LEU A 154 -10.83 16.70 15.48
C LEU A 154 -10.92 16.65 17.01
N PRO A 155 -11.10 15.46 17.59
CA PRO A 155 -10.94 15.27 19.03
C PRO A 155 -9.55 15.71 19.53
N ALA A 156 -9.49 16.11 20.80
CA ALA A 156 -8.26 16.66 21.38
C ALA A 156 -7.23 15.57 21.73
N THR A 157 -7.70 14.42 22.21
CA THR A 157 -6.81 13.35 22.68
C THR A 157 -6.47 12.38 21.53
N PRO A 158 -5.26 11.78 21.53
CA PRO A 158 -4.89 10.75 20.55
C PRO A 158 -5.90 9.59 20.49
N GLN A 159 -6.34 9.10 21.66
CA GLN A 159 -7.27 7.96 21.73
C GLN A 159 -8.63 8.30 21.11
N ASP A 160 -9.16 9.50 21.41
CA ASP A 160 -10.45 9.92 20.84
C ASP A 160 -10.34 10.16 19.32
N ARG A 161 -9.17 10.66 18.83
CA ARG A 161 -8.91 10.80 17.39
C ARG A 161 -8.85 9.45 16.70
N LEU A 162 -8.13 8.50 17.28
CA LEU A 162 -8.06 7.12 16.78
C LEU A 162 -9.46 6.53 16.63
N GLN A 163 -10.29 6.63 17.67
CA GLN A 163 -11.67 6.15 17.62
C GLN A 163 -12.47 6.82 16.51
N PHE A 164 -12.41 8.15 16.43
CA PHE A 164 -13.10 8.93 15.41
C PHE A 164 -12.67 8.52 13.99
N TYR A 165 -11.37 8.38 13.73
CA TYR A 165 -10.88 7.96 12.42
C TYR A 165 -11.32 6.54 12.05
N ALA A 166 -11.27 5.62 13.01
CA ALA A 166 -11.68 4.23 12.79
C ALA A 166 -13.18 4.11 12.49
N GLU A 167 -14.02 4.88 13.19
CA GLU A 167 -15.48 4.87 13.01
C GLU A 167 -15.92 5.50 11.67
N ASP A 168 -15.25 6.56 11.23
CA ASP A 168 -15.63 7.33 10.04
C ASP A 168 -14.92 6.88 8.74
N GLY A 169 -14.07 5.83 8.82
CA GLY A 169 -13.39 5.23 7.67
C GLY A 169 -12.14 5.99 7.21
N PHE A 170 -11.58 6.84 8.06
CA PHE A 170 -10.27 7.50 7.88
C PHE A 170 -9.13 6.53 8.17
N TRP A 171 -9.07 5.47 7.38
CA TRP A 171 -8.17 4.34 7.58
C TRP A 171 -6.69 4.75 7.68
N ASP A 172 -6.22 5.60 6.77
CA ASP A 172 -4.80 6.00 6.74
C ASP A 172 -4.42 6.80 8.00
N ASP A 173 -5.35 7.61 8.54
CA ASP A 173 -5.12 8.31 9.81
C ASP A 173 -5.30 7.40 11.02
N ALA A 174 -6.26 6.48 10.99
CA ALA A 174 -6.51 5.53 12.08
C ALA A 174 -5.29 4.61 12.30
N ILE A 175 -4.78 4.00 11.22
CA ILE A 175 -3.61 3.14 11.29
C ILE A 175 -2.36 3.92 11.74
N ASN A 176 -2.22 5.17 11.28
CA ASN A 176 -1.12 6.03 11.70
C ASN A 176 -1.21 6.42 13.17
N GLU A 177 -2.36 6.92 13.64
CA GLU A 177 -2.58 7.33 15.04
C GLU A 177 -2.39 6.13 15.99
N ALA A 178 -2.90 4.93 15.64
CA ALA A 178 -2.68 3.73 16.44
C ALA A 178 -1.18 3.35 16.53
N GLY A 179 -0.47 3.40 15.42
CA GLY A 179 0.97 3.14 15.39
C GLY A 179 1.75 4.15 16.24
N GLU A 180 1.41 5.44 16.16
CA GLU A 180 2.01 6.50 16.97
C GLU A 180 1.72 6.32 18.47
N ILE A 181 0.48 5.99 18.85
CA ILE A 181 0.09 5.71 20.24
C ILE A 181 0.89 4.53 20.79
N TYR A 182 0.94 3.41 20.06
CA TYR A 182 1.73 2.24 20.46
C TYR A 182 3.21 2.60 20.65
N CYS A 183 3.79 3.35 19.73
CA CYS A 183 5.19 3.73 19.80
C CYS A 183 5.54 4.74 20.90
N SER A 184 4.59 5.60 21.27
CA SER A 184 4.78 6.57 22.36
C SER A 184 4.80 5.89 23.73
N GLN A 185 3.98 4.85 23.91
CA GLN A 185 3.85 4.14 25.18
C GLN A 185 3.45 2.68 24.94
N PRO A 186 4.40 1.79 24.60
CA PRO A 186 4.08 0.39 24.34
C PRO A 186 3.48 -0.27 25.58
N ASN A 187 2.25 -0.77 25.45
CA ASN A 187 1.53 -1.53 26.48
C ASN A 187 0.44 -2.40 25.84
N ASP A 188 -0.11 -3.34 26.61
CA ASP A 188 -1.10 -4.32 26.12
C ASP A 188 -2.37 -3.67 25.55
N ALA A 189 -2.83 -2.55 26.10
CA ALA A 189 -4.02 -1.86 25.61
C ALA A 189 -3.77 -1.23 24.24
N ASN A 190 -2.62 -0.56 24.07
CA ASN A 190 -2.24 0.06 22.80
C ASN A 190 -1.96 -1.00 21.73
N LEU A 191 -1.40 -2.16 22.10
CA LEU A 191 -1.26 -3.30 21.20
C LEU A 191 -2.62 -3.83 20.75
N ALA A 192 -3.58 -3.95 21.68
CA ALA A 192 -4.92 -4.43 21.37
C ALA A 192 -5.68 -3.50 20.40
N ASP A 193 -5.50 -2.18 20.51
CA ASP A 193 -6.08 -1.21 19.56
C ASP A 193 -5.49 -1.37 18.16
N TRP A 194 -4.16 -1.49 18.07
CA TRP A 194 -3.45 -1.78 16.82
C TRP A 194 -3.91 -3.10 16.18
N GLU A 195 -3.96 -4.18 16.96
CA GLU A 195 -4.46 -5.48 16.50
C GLU A 195 -5.92 -5.44 16.04
N SER A 196 -6.75 -4.64 16.73
CA SER A 196 -8.17 -4.48 16.38
C SER A 196 -8.34 -3.81 15.02
N LEU A 197 -7.54 -2.78 14.71
CA LEU A 197 -7.51 -2.17 13.37
C LEU A 197 -7.03 -3.16 12.31
N LEU A 198 -5.91 -3.84 12.55
CA LEU A 198 -5.39 -4.85 11.61
C LEU A 198 -6.42 -5.95 11.36
N LYS A 199 -7.16 -6.37 12.38
CA LYS A 199 -8.25 -7.34 12.25
C LYS A 199 -9.40 -6.80 11.41
N TYR A 200 -9.80 -5.54 11.61
CA TYR A 200 -10.84 -4.88 10.82
C TYR A 200 -10.45 -4.83 9.33
N GLY A 201 -9.20 -4.45 9.04
CA GLY A 201 -8.63 -4.46 7.69
C GLY A 201 -8.34 -5.86 7.12
N LYS A 202 -8.59 -6.93 7.89
CA LYS A 202 -8.27 -8.34 7.57
C LYS A 202 -6.77 -8.62 7.35
N LEU A 203 -5.91 -7.84 7.98
CA LEU A 203 -4.45 -7.91 7.89
C LEU A 203 -3.82 -8.82 8.97
N LEU A 204 -4.56 -9.18 10.02
CA LEU A 204 -4.00 -9.90 11.19
C LEU A 204 -3.42 -11.30 10.84
N ASN A 205 -3.84 -11.91 9.74
CA ASN A 205 -3.27 -13.18 9.26
C ASN A 205 -2.08 -13.00 8.31
N GLU A 206 -1.84 -11.78 7.84
CA GLU A 206 -0.82 -11.45 6.84
C GLU A 206 0.44 -10.85 7.48
N VAL A 207 0.30 -10.28 8.69
CA VAL A 207 1.38 -9.57 9.38
C VAL A 207 1.48 -9.99 10.84
N ASN A 208 2.67 -9.85 11.43
CA ASN A 208 2.83 -10.01 12.88
C ASN A 208 2.59 -8.65 13.56
N PRO A 209 1.51 -8.48 14.35
CA PRO A 209 1.16 -7.20 14.97
C PRO A 209 2.17 -6.72 16.02
N GLU A 210 2.93 -7.64 16.64
CA GLU A 210 3.96 -7.30 17.63
C GLU A 210 5.20 -6.68 16.98
N LEU A 211 5.40 -6.90 15.67
CA LEU A 211 6.53 -6.37 14.91
C LEU A 211 6.17 -5.01 14.32
N LEU A 212 6.06 -4.01 15.19
CA LEU A 212 5.93 -2.61 14.80
C LEU A 212 7.30 -1.91 14.86
N ILE A 213 7.67 -1.22 13.80
CA ILE A 213 8.93 -0.47 13.72
C ILE A 213 8.62 0.98 14.08
N CYS A 214 8.85 1.30 15.35
CA CYS A 214 8.56 2.63 15.85
C CYS A 214 9.44 3.69 15.19
N PRO A 215 8.84 4.69 14.54
CA PRO A 215 9.61 5.66 13.78
C PRO A 215 10.44 6.54 14.72
N THR A 216 11.75 6.56 14.54
CA THR A 216 12.45 7.86 14.46
C THR A 216 12.25 8.30 13.02
N LYS A 217 11.21 9.12 12.74
CA LYS A 217 10.79 9.61 11.40
C LYS A 217 11.77 9.26 10.27
N LEU A 218 11.47 8.19 9.51
CA LEU A 218 12.21 7.88 8.28
C LEU A 218 11.80 8.95 7.26
N HIS A 219 12.65 9.95 7.06
CA HIS A 219 12.45 10.94 6.02
C HIS A 219 12.79 10.30 4.68
N ALA A 220 11.89 10.43 3.71
CA ALA A 220 12.22 10.18 2.32
C ALA A 220 13.28 11.24 1.94
N VAL A 221 14.49 10.80 1.59
CA VAL A 221 15.62 11.70 1.32
C VAL A 221 15.31 12.47 0.02
N GLU A 222 15.38 13.80 0.07
CA GLU A 222 15.27 14.71 -1.08
C GLU A 222 16.32 14.44 -2.16
#